data_AF-A0A7W0HU42-F1
#
_entry.id   AF-A0A7W0HU42-F1
#
_cell.length_a   1.000
_cell.length_b   1.000
_cell.length_c   1.000
_cell.angle_alpha   90.00
_cell.angle_beta   90.00
_cell.angle_gamma   90.00
#
_symmetry.space_group_name_H-M   'P 1'
#
loop_
_entity.id
_entity.type
_entity.pdbx_description
1 polymer ?
#
loop_
_entity_poly.entity_id
_entity_poly.type
_entity_poly.pdbx_seq_one_letter_code
_entity_poly.pdbx_strand_id
1 'polypeptide(L)'
;MPEFDYTDLLPLGADETEYRLITTEGVRKVEAAGRTFLEVDPEALRLLTETAIHDISHFLRSSHLAQLRKIIDDPESSGNDRFVALDLLKNASISAGGVLPMCQDTGTAIVMGKRGRHVLTDGRDAEHISRGVYDAYTRLNLRYSQMAPLTMWDEKNTGSNLPAQIELYAEGDDAYKLLFMAKGGGSANKSFLYQETKAVLNEKRMLAFLEEKIRSLGTAACPPYHLAVVVGGTSAEFALKTAKYASARYLDSIPTEGSASGHGFRDLELEKKVFELTQKLGIGAQFGGKYFCHDVRVIRLPRHGASCPVAIAVSCSADRQALAKITADGVFLEKLETDPARFLPETTDEHLSDDVVKVDLNRPMQEILAELTRYPVKTRLSLTGPLVVARDIAHAKIAELLDDGGEMPAYLKDHAVYYAGPAKTPEGYASGSFGPTTAGRMDSYVERFQAAGGSMVMLAKGNRSKQVTEACQRYGGFYLGSIGGPAARLAQDCIKKVEVLEYPELGMEAVWKIEVEDFPAFIVVDDKGQDFFDQRQQDDGATFVGIPTRNPL
;
A
#
# COMPACT_ATOMS: atom_id res chain seq x y z
N MET A 1 -5.23 -48.20 -12.38
CA MET A 1 -4.76 -46.92 -12.94
C MET A 1 -5.83 -45.89 -12.63
N PRO A 2 -5.48 -44.66 -12.21
CA PRO A 2 -6.47 -43.61 -12.01
C PRO A 2 -7.16 -43.26 -13.34
N GLU A 3 -8.43 -42.89 -13.29
CA GLU A 3 -9.16 -42.32 -14.43
C GLU A 3 -8.68 -40.88 -14.68
N PHE A 4 -8.74 -40.42 -15.94
CA PHE A 4 -8.38 -39.04 -16.27
C PHE A 4 -9.50 -38.09 -15.81
N ASP A 5 -9.15 -37.15 -14.95
CA ASP A 5 -10.03 -36.10 -14.46
C ASP A 5 -9.31 -34.75 -14.54
N TYR A 6 -9.93 -33.77 -15.19
CA TYR A 6 -9.38 -32.44 -15.41
C TYR A 6 -10.09 -31.42 -14.53
N THR A 7 -9.30 -30.60 -13.82
CA THR A 7 -9.78 -29.40 -13.14
C THR A 7 -8.82 -28.25 -13.38
N ASP A 8 -9.36 -27.04 -13.49
CA ASP A 8 -8.54 -25.85 -13.36
C ASP A 8 -7.97 -25.77 -11.94
N LEU A 9 -6.78 -25.18 -11.81
CA LEU A 9 -6.10 -25.03 -10.53
C LEU A 9 -6.79 -23.99 -9.62
N LEU A 10 -7.43 -22.99 -10.21
CA LEU A 10 -8.18 -21.93 -9.53
C LEU A 10 -9.52 -21.72 -10.26
N PRO A 11 -10.47 -22.66 -10.13
CA PRO A 11 -11.75 -22.56 -10.81
C PRO A 11 -12.54 -21.41 -10.19
N LEU A 12 -12.78 -20.34 -10.97
CA LEU A 12 -13.54 -19.19 -10.50
C LEU A 12 -15.05 -19.48 -10.58
N GLY A 13 -15.79 -19.03 -9.58
CA GLY A 13 -17.25 -19.07 -9.58
C GLY A 13 -17.87 -18.00 -10.48
N ALA A 14 -19.18 -17.79 -10.32
CA ALA A 14 -19.90 -16.75 -11.03
C ALA A 14 -19.33 -15.35 -10.72
N ASP A 15 -19.36 -14.48 -11.73
CA ASP A 15 -18.97 -13.08 -11.60
C ASP A 15 -20.19 -12.26 -11.15
N GLU A 16 -20.19 -11.85 -9.88
CA GLU A 16 -21.24 -11.03 -9.25
C GLU A 16 -20.90 -9.53 -9.23
N THR A 17 -19.81 -9.13 -9.91
CA THR A 17 -19.33 -7.75 -9.89
C THR A 17 -20.31 -6.83 -10.61
N GLU A 18 -20.62 -5.67 -10.02
CA GLU A 18 -21.38 -4.62 -10.70
C GLU A 18 -20.46 -3.87 -11.68
N TYR A 19 -20.88 -3.79 -12.94
CA TYR A 19 -20.12 -3.11 -14.00
C TYR A 19 -20.87 -1.89 -14.53
N ARG A 20 -20.12 -0.83 -14.85
CA ARG A 20 -20.60 0.31 -15.65
C ARG A 20 -20.09 0.21 -17.09
N LEU A 21 -20.95 0.57 -18.04
CA LEU A 21 -20.57 0.69 -19.45
C LEU A 21 -19.64 1.89 -19.64
N ILE A 22 -18.51 1.68 -20.31
CA ILE A 22 -17.56 2.74 -20.70
C ILE A 22 -17.88 3.25 -22.10
N THR A 23 -18.01 2.32 -23.05
CA THR A 23 -18.34 2.63 -24.45
C THR A 23 -18.86 1.38 -25.15
N THR A 24 -19.66 1.57 -26.19
CA THR A 24 -20.02 0.53 -27.17
C THR A 24 -19.15 0.59 -28.43
N GLU A 25 -18.30 1.62 -28.55
CA GLU A 25 -17.38 1.78 -29.68
C GLU A 25 -16.17 0.86 -29.56
N GLY A 26 -15.58 0.50 -30.71
CA GLY A 26 -14.38 -0.34 -30.74
C GLY A 26 -14.63 -1.83 -30.46
N VAL A 27 -15.89 -2.27 -30.44
CA VAL A 27 -16.25 -3.70 -30.39
C VAL A 27 -17.21 -4.05 -31.52
N ARG A 28 -16.99 -5.18 -32.19
CA ARG A 28 -17.95 -5.71 -33.17
C ARG A 28 -17.87 -7.22 -33.30
N LYS A 29 -18.99 -7.83 -33.69
CA LYS A 29 -19.03 -9.26 -34.07
C LYS A 29 -18.56 -9.41 -35.51
N VAL A 30 -17.70 -10.40 -35.75
CA VAL A 30 -17.27 -10.79 -37.09
C VAL A 30 -17.40 -12.29 -37.27
N GLU A 31 -17.81 -12.71 -38.47
CA GLU A 31 -17.94 -14.12 -38.82
C GLU A 31 -16.70 -14.57 -39.61
N ALA A 32 -16.00 -15.57 -39.10
CA ALA A 32 -14.85 -16.14 -39.78
C ALA A 32 -14.77 -17.65 -39.51
N ALA A 33 -14.36 -18.45 -40.50
CA ALA A 33 -14.22 -19.91 -40.36
C ALA A 33 -15.45 -20.63 -39.74
N GLY A 34 -16.67 -20.11 -39.99
CA GLY A 34 -17.91 -20.66 -39.44
C GLY A 34 -18.12 -20.40 -37.95
N ARG A 35 -17.45 -19.40 -37.37
CA ARG A 35 -17.57 -19.00 -35.97
C ARG A 35 -17.74 -17.49 -35.86
N THR A 36 -18.48 -17.07 -34.84
CA THR A 36 -18.56 -15.67 -34.42
C THR A 36 -17.37 -15.32 -33.53
N PHE A 37 -16.69 -14.23 -33.86
CA PHE A 37 -15.63 -13.64 -33.08
C PHE A 37 -16.02 -12.25 -32.59
N LEU A 38 -15.50 -11.87 -31.44
CA LEU A 38 -15.50 -10.49 -30.95
C LEU A 38 -14.20 -9.81 -31.41
N GLU A 39 -14.30 -8.87 -32.33
CA GLU A 39 -13.18 -8.01 -32.69
C GLU A 39 -13.13 -6.80 -31.74
N VAL A 40 -11.97 -6.55 -31.16
CA VAL A 40 -11.70 -5.46 -30.20
C VAL A 40 -10.65 -4.53 -30.78
N ASP A 41 -11.02 -3.26 -30.94
CA ASP A 41 -10.16 -2.19 -31.41
C ASP A 41 -9.09 -1.85 -30.36
N PRO A 42 -7.83 -1.59 -30.77
CA PRO A 42 -6.80 -0.97 -29.95
C PRO A 42 -7.27 0.18 -29.04
N GLU A 43 -8.09 1.10 -29.57
CA GLU A 43 -8.56 2.27 -28.83
C GLU A 43 -9.48 1.89 -27.66
N ALA A 44 -10.23 0.78 -27.77
CA ALA A 44 -11.05 0.27 -26.67
C ALA A 44 -10.17 -0.18 -25.49
N LEU A 45 -9.04 -0.86 -25.76
CA LEU A 45 -8.09 -1.27 -24.73
C LEU A 45 -7.38 -0.08 -24.09
N ARG A 46 -6.98 0.91 -24.90
CA ARG A 46 -6.35 2.16 -24.43
C ARG A 46 -7.29 2.93 -23.51
N LEU A 47 -8.52 3.20 -23.96
CA LEU A 47 -9.54 3.94 -23.20
C LEU A 47 -9.92 3.20 -21.91
N LEU A 48 -10.16 1.89 -21.98
CA LEU A 48 -10.48 1.09 -20.80
C LEU A 48 -9.37 1.19 -19.76
N THR A 49 -8.11 1.06 -20.19
CA THR A 49 -6.96 1.10 -19.29
C THR A 49 -6.78 2.48 -18.67
N GLU A 50 -6.86 3.56 -19.46
CA GLU A 50 -6.78 4.94 -18.96
C GLU A 50 -7.86 5.19 -17.89
N THR A 51 -9.10 4.78 -18.18
CA THR A 51 -10.24 4.92 -17.28
C THR A 51 -10.07 4.08 -16.00
N ALA A 52 -9.59 2.85 -16.12
CA ALA A 52 -9.35 1.99 -14.96
C ALA A 52 -8.27 2.55 -14.02
N ILE A 53 -7.18 3.07 -14.57
CA ILE A 53 -6.11 3.70 -13.78
C ILE A 53 -6.60 4.99 -13.11
N HIS A 54 -7.41 5.79 -13.80
CA HIS A 54 -8.08 6.94 -13.21
C HIS A 54 -8.91 6.51 -11.99
N ASP A 55 -9.84 5.58 -12.19
CA ASP A 55 -10.81 5.18 -11.17
C ASP A 55 -10.13 4.59 -9.94
N ILE A 56 -9.21 3.64 -10.12
CA ILE A 56 -8.52 3.03 -8.97
C ILE A 56 -7.57 3.99 -8.26
N SER A 57 -7.21 5.13 -8.86
CA SER A 57 -6.38 6.15 -8.19
C SER A 57 -7.18 7.10 -7.29
N HIS A 58 -8.49 7.19 -7.50
CA HIS A 58 -9.37 8.19 -6.88
C HIS A 58 -10.53 7.58 -6.09
N PHE A 59 -11.01 6.42 -6.50
CA PHE A 59 -12.15 5.70 -5.93
C PHE A 59 -11.72 4.38 -5.28
N LEU A 60 -12.53 3.91 -4.34
CA LEU A 60 -12.34 2.64 -3.65
C LEU A 60 -13.58 1.77 -3.81
N ARG A 61 -13.46 0.47 -3.58
CA ARG A 61 -14.62 -0.42 -3.48
C ARG A 61 -15.46 -0.04 -2.26
N SER A 62 -16.79 0.00 -2.39
CA SER A 62 -17.68 0.31 -1.26
C SER A 62 -17.49 -0.64 -0.08
N SER A 63 -17.12 -1.91 -0.34
CA SER A 63 -16.82 -2.90 0.70
C SER A 63 -15.54 -2.62 1.49
N HIS A 64 -14.58 -1.87 0.95
CA HIS A 64 -13.42 -1.39 1.70
C HIS A 64 -13.82 -0.22 2.61
N LEU A 65 -14.55 0.76 2.05
CA LEU A 65 -15.05 1.93 2.81
C LEU A 65 -15.99 1.53 3.96
N ALA A 66 -16.85 0.54 3.73
CA ALA A 66 -17.72 -0.01 4.77
C ALA A 66 -16.92 -0.62 5.94
N GLN A 67 -15.76 -1.22 5.65
CA GLN A 67 -14.89 -1.77 6.69
C GLN A 67 -14.16 -0.68 7.47
N LEU A 68 -13.77 0.43 6.83
CA LEU A 68 -13.29 1.61 7.56
C LEU A 68 -14.37 2.21 8.47
N ARG A 69 -15.61 2.33 7.97
CA ARG A 69 -16.75 2.79 8.80
C ARG A 69 -16.98 1.89 10.00
N LYS A 70 -16.91 0.57 9.82
CA LYS A 70 -17.02 -0.41 10.91
C LYS A 70 -15.99 -0.18 12.03
N ILE A 71 -14.77 0.25 11.71
CA ILE A 71 -13.75 0.57 12.72
C ILE A 71 -14.22 1.72 13.61
N ILE A 72 -14.83 2.75 13.03
CA ILE A 72 -15.34 3.90 13.77
C ILE A 72 -16.47 3.49 14.71
N ASP A 73 -17.40 2.66 14.22
CA ASP A 73 -18.59 2.22 14.95
C ASP A 73 -18.33 1.14 16.00
N ASP A 74 -17.26 0.35 15.88
CA ASP A 74 -16.96 -0.73 16.81
C ASP A 74 -16.56 -0.18 18.18
N PRO A 75 -17.29 -0.48 19.28
CA PRO A 75 -16.94 -0.03 20.62
C PRO A 75 -15.58 -0.57 21.10
N GLU A 76 -15.12 -1.71 20.57
CA GLU A 76 -13.82 -2.31 20.92
C GLU A 76 -12.63 -1.68 20.19
N SER A 77 -12.86 -0.77 19.24
CA SER A 77 -11.77 -0.03 18.59
C SER A 77 -11.02 0.85 19.58
N SER A 78 -9.71 0.97 19.42
CA SER A 78 -8.93 1.98 20.15
C SER A 78 -9.29 3.40 19.65
N GLY A 79 -8.97 4.43 20.44
CA GLY A 79 -9.08 5.82 19.96
C GLY A 79 -8.23 6.07 18.70
N ASN A 80 -7.06 5.45 18.61
CA ASN A 80 -6.16 5.54 17.46
C ASN A 80 -6.71 4.81 16.22
N ASP A 81 -7.35 3.64 16.41
CA ASP A 81 -8.02 2.93 15.31
C ASP A 81 -9.09 3.82 14.65
N ARG A 82 -9.94 4.46 15.48
CA ARG A 82 -10.98 5.38 14.99
C ARG A 82 -10.40 6.60 14.31
N PHE A 83 -9.35 7.19 14.88
CA PHE A 83 -8.67 8.36 14.30
C PHE A 83 -8.08 8.06 12.92
N VAL A 84 -7.35 6.94 12.79
CA VAL A 84 -6.77 6.53 11.49
C VAL A 84 -7.86 6.20 10.48
N ALA A 85 -8.91 5.47 10.88
CA ALA A 85 -10.02 5.14 9.98
C ALA A 85 -10.76 6.39 9.48
N LEU A 86 -10.97 7.38 10.36
CA LEU A 86 -11.58 8.66 10.00
C LEU A 86 -10.73 9.44 9.01
N ASP A 87 -9.42 9.53 9.22
CA ASP A 87 -8.51 10.23 8.30
C ASP A 87 -8.44 9.55 6.93
N LEU A 88 -8.50 8.21 6.89
CA LEU A 88 -8.58 7.45 5.63
C LEU A 88 -9.91 7.70 4.89
N LEU A 89 -11.05 7.79 5.59
CA LEU A 89 -12.35 8.12 4.97
C LEU A 89 -12.42 9.57 4.47
N LYS A 90 -11.89 10.53 5.23
CA LYS A 90 -11.75 11.93 4.77
C LYS A 90 -10.90 12.00 3.51
N ASN A 91 -9.79 11.27 3.50
CA ASN A 91 -8.92 11.18 2.33
C ASN A 91 -9.61 10.58 1.10
N ALA A 92 -10.40 9.51 1.29
CA ALA A 92 -11.21 8.94 0.21
C ALA A 92 -12.23 9.96 -0.35
N SER A 93 -12.82 10.78 0.53
CA SER A 93 -13.75 11.86 0.14
C SER A 93 -13.08 12.94 -0.68
N ILE A 94 -11.85 13.32 -0.31
CA ILE A 94 -11.05 14.27 -1.09
C ILE A 94 -10.64 13.67 -2.44
N SER A 95 -10.17 12.41 -2.45
CA SER A 95 -9.69 11.78 -3.68
C SER A 95 -10.80 11.53 -4.69
N ALA A 96 -12.03 11.29 -4.24
CA ALA A 96 -13.19 11.14 -5.12
C ALA A 96 -13.51 12.40 -5.95
N GLY A 97 -12.93 13.56 -5.61
CA GLY A 97 -12.96 14.74 -6.47
C GLY A 97 -12.18 14.61 -7.79
N GLY A 98 -11.39 13.55 -7.96
CA GLY A 98 -10.68 13.24 -9.22
C GLY A 98 -9.43 14.09 -9.50
N VAL A 99 -9.03 14.95 -8.56
CA VAL A 99 -7.88 15.86 -8.73
C VAL A 99 -6.64 15.35 -8.01
N LEU A 100 -6.75 15.07 -6.71
CA LEU A 100 -5.67 14.52 -5.89
C LEU A 100 -5.83 13.00 -5.76
N PRO A 101 -4.84 12.18 -6.18
CA PRO A 101 -4.95 10.73 -5.98
C PRO A 101 -4.91 10.40 -4.50
N MET A 102 -5.60 9.34 -4.07
CA MET A 102 -5.72 9.00 -2.64
C MET A 102 -4.38 8.80 -1.91
N CYS A 103 -3.33 8.41 -2.63
CA CYS A 103 -2.00 8.12 -2.10
C CYS A 103 -0.94 8.78 -2.99
N GLN A 104 0.14 9.30 -2.40
CA GLN A 104 1.29 9.84 -3.13
C GLN A 104 2.00 8.77 -3.96
N ASP A 105 2.03 7.53 -3.46
CA ASP A 105 2.49 6.38 -4.21
C ASP A 105 1.36 5.83 -5.07
N THR A 106 1.24 6.35 -6.28
CA THR A 106 0.24 5.89 -7.28
C THR A 106 0.51 4.48 -7.79
N GLY A 107 1.65 3.88 -7.41
CA GLY A 107 1.93 2.46 -7.55
C GLY A 107 2.40 2.03 -8.93
N THR A 108 2.76 0.75 -9.04
CA THR A 108 3.04 0.09 -10.32
C THR A 108 1.73 -0.32 -10.96
N ALA A 109 1.54 0.03 -12.23
CA ALA A 109 0.41 -0.44 -13.02
C ALA A 109 0.60 -1.93 -13.35
N ILE A 110 -0.35 -2.76 -12.92
CA ILE A 110 -0.37 -4.19 -13.20
C ILE A 110 -1.69 -4.53 -13.87
N VAL A 111 -1.61 -5.24 -15.00
CA VAL A 111 -2.78 -5.69 -15.77
C VAL A 111 -2.68 -7.18 -15.99
N MET A 112 -3.67 -7.92 -15.50
CA MET A 112 -3.88 -9.30 -15.89
C MET A 112 -5.05 -9.34 -16.87
N GLY A 113 -4.84 -9.91 -18.05
CA GLY A 113 -5.87 -10.11 -19.06
C GLY A 113 -6.10 -11.60 -19.34
N LYS A 114 -7.35 -12.00 -19.53
CA LYS A 114 -7.77 -13.30 -20.04
C LYS A 114 -8.53 -13.07 -21.35
N ARG A 115 -7.85 -13.30 -22.47
CA ARG A 115 -8.41 -13.14 -23.80
C ARG A 115 -9.08 -14.44 -24.21
N GLY A 116 -10.40 -14.41 -24.35
CA GLY A 116 -11.19 -15.56 -24.81
C GLY A 116 -10.78 -16.03 -26.19
N ARG A 117 -10.97 -17.32 -26.48
CA ARG A 117 -10.55 -17.95 -27.74
C ARG A 117 -11.22 -17.36 -29.00
N HIS A 118 -12.35 -16.68 -28.84
CA HIS A 118 -13.09 -16.01 -29.91
C HIS A 118 -12.90 -14.49 -29.90
N VAL A 119 -11.93 -13.95 -29.16
CA VAL A 119 -11.60 -12.53 -29.17
C VAL A 119 -10.44 -12.25 -30.12
N LEU A 120 -10.66 -11.37 -31.10
CA LEU A 120 -9.67 -10.90 -32.06
C LEU A 120 -9.21 -9.48 -31.69
N THR A 121 -7.90 -9.30 -31.73
CA THR A 121 -7.20 -8.02 -31.53
C THR A 121 -6.13 -7.90 -32.61
N ASP A 122 -5.46 -6.76 -32.72
CA ASP A 122 -4.33 -6.59 -33.65
C ASP A 122 -3.04 -7.30 -33.18
N GLY A 123 -3.07 -7.99 -32.04
CA GLY A 123 -1.95 -8.74 -31.47
C GLY A 123 -0.95 -7.91 -30.66
N ARG A 124 -1.18 -6.59 -30.51
CA ARG A 124 -0.32 -5.67 -29.75
C ARG A 124 -0.98 -5.16 -28.47
N ASP A 125 -1.84 -5.97 -27.88
CA ASP A 125 -2.65 -5.65 -26.70
C ASP A 125 -1.84 -4.97 -25.58
N ALA A 126 -0.63 -5.47 -25.29
CA ALA A 126 0.25 -4.91 -24.26
C ALA A 126 0.73 -3.48 -24.57
N GLU A 127 0.91 -3.13 -25.85
CA GLU A 127 1.25 -1.78 -26.29
C GLU A 127 0.08 -0.82 -26.03
N HIS A 128 -1.14 -1.22 -26.41
CA HIS A 128 -2.35 -0.42 -26.24
C HIS A 128 -2.72 -0.22 -24.77
N ILE A 129 -2.58 -1.27 -23.96
CA ILE A 129 -2.71 -1.20 -22.50
C ILE A 129 -1.64 -0.24 -21.92
N SER A 130 -0.37 -0.39 -22.32
CA SER A 130 0.71 0.50 -21.88
C SER A 130 0.43 1.95 -22.26
N ARG A 131 -0.17 2.19 -23.43
CA ARG A 131 -0.57 3.53 -23.86
C ARG A 131 -1.66 4.12 -22.96
N GLY A 132 -2.67 3.34 -22.58
CA GLY A 132 -3.68 3.80 -21.62
C GLY A 132 -3.11 4.12 -20.24
N VAL A 133 -2.13 3.32 -19.77
CA VAL A 133 -1.37 3.64 -18.55
C VAL A 133 -0.61 4.96 -18.72
N TYR A 134 0.13 5.12 -19.81
CA TYR A 134 0.87 6.35 -20.11
C TYR A 134 -0.04 7.58 -20.13
N ASP A 135 -1.18 7.49 -20.82
CA ASP A 135 -2.15 8.58 -20.94
C ASP A 135 -2.66 8.99 -19.55
N ALA A 136 -3.07 8.02 -18.70
CA ALA A 136 -3.52 8.31 -17.34
C ALA A 136 -2.41 8.98 -16.50
N TYR A 137 -1.21 8.41 -16.48
CA TYR A 137 -0.11 8.94 -15.67
C TYR A 137 0.40 10.30 -16.14
N THR A 138 0.33 10.60 -17.43
CA THR A 138 0.79 11.89 -17.97
C THR A 138 -0.26 12.99 -17.86
N ARG A 139 -1.55 12.67 -18.03
CA ARG A 139 -2.66 13.64 -17.98
C ARG A 139 -3.15 13.95 -16.57
N LEU A 140 -3.15 12.96 -15.67
CA LEU A 140 -3.62 13.11 -14.30
C LEU A 140 -2.48 13.50 -13.35
N ASN A 141 -2.81 13.91 -12.14
CA ASN A 141 -1.85 14.32 -11.11
C ASN A 141 -1.23 13.13 -10.35
N LEU A 142 -0.85 12.08 -11.09
CA LEU A 142 -0.23 10.87 -10.54
C LEU A 142 1.30 11.00 -10.42
N ARG A 143 1.97 9.99 -9.86
CA ARG A 143 3.42 9.98 -9.65
C ARG A 143 4.16 8.98 -10.55
N TYR A 144 5.30 9.38 -11.10
CA TYR A 144 6.21 8.49 -11.80
C TYR A 144 7.16 7.80 -10.82
N SER A 145 6.98 6.49 -10.64
CA SER A 145 7.63 5.70 -9.59
C SER A 145 8.49 4.54 -10.11
N GLN A 146 8.56 4.35 -11.44
CA GLN A 146 9.40 3.31 -12.04
C GLN A 146 10.80 3.84 -12.32
N MET A 147 11.79 3.08 -11.86
CA MET A 147 13.21 3.32 -12.11
C MET A 147 13.71 2.30 -13.13
N ALA A 148 14.26 2.80 -14.25
CA ALA A 148 14.90 1.96 -15.26
C ALA A 148 16.37 1.73 -14.87
N PRO A 149 16.84 0.47 -14.79
CA PRO A 149 18.25 0.18 -14.62
C PRO A 149 18.99 0.51 -15.92
N LEU A 150 19.99 1.39 -15.86
CA LEU A 150 20.88 1.71 -16.97
C LEU A 150 22.13 0.82 -16.93
N THR A 151 22.63 0.60 -15.71
CA THR A 151 23.68 -0.36 -15.39
C THR A 151 23.23 -1.18 -14.17
N MET A 152 24.13 -1.93 -13.55
CA MET A 152 23.84 -2.58 -12.26
C MET A 152 23.61 -1.57 -11.14
N TRP A 153 24.21 -0.37 -11.23
CA TRP A 153 24.25 0.62 -10.15
C TRP A 153 23.50 1.90 -10.49
N ASP A 154 23.48 2.27 -11.77
CA ASP A 154 22.87 3.50 -12.23
C ASP A 154 21.42 3.28 -12.66
N GLU A 155 20.53 4.15 -12.18
CA GLU A 155 19.11 4.12 -12.51
C GLU A 155 18.61 5.49 -12.98
N LYS A 156 17.49 5.47 -13.70
CA LYS A 156 16.79 6.69 -14.12
C LYS A 156 15.28 6.51 -14.01
N ASN A 157 14.60 7.53 -13.46
CA ASN A 157 13.14 7.55 -13.49
C ASN A 157 12.63 7.60 -14.95
N THR A 158 11.66 6.76 -15.29
CA THR A 158 11.15 6.68 -16.66
C THR A 158 10.30 7.87 -17.09
N GLY A 159 9.95 8.76 -16.16
CA GLY A 159 9.18 9.98 -16.43
C GLY A 159 7.74 9.75 -16.87
N SER A 160 7.24 8.52 -16.75
CA SER A 160 5.90 8.11 -17.21
C SER A 160 5.24 7.02 -16.38
N ASN A 161 5.94 6.49 -15.37
CA ASN A 161 5.53 5.30 -14.60
C ASN A 161 5.41 3.99 -15.41
N LEU A 162 5.90 3.97 -16.65
CA LEU A 162 6.11 2.73 -17.40
C LEU A 162 7.49 2.13 -17.08
N PRO A 163 7.72 0.83 -17.33
CA PRO A 163 6.79 -0.15 -17.89
C PRO A 163 5.69 -0.57 -16.89
N ALA A 164 4.53 -0.97 -17.42
CA ALA A 164 3.51 -1.67 -16.67
C ALA A 164 3.83 -3.19 -16.65
N GLN A 165 3.41 -3.90 -15.61
CA GLN A 165 3.40 -5.36 -15.62
C GLN A 165 2.13 -5.84 -16.33
N ILE A 166 2.26 -6.46 -17.50
CA ILE A 166 1.13 -6.93 -18.31
C ILE A 166 1.24 -8.45 -18.52
N GLU A 167 0.25 -9.19 -18.04
CA GLU A 167 0.16 -10.65 -18.15
C GLU A 167 -1.11 -11.03 -18.90
N LEU A 168 -0.99 -11.50 -20.15
CA LEU A 168 -2.13 -11.86 -21.00
C LEU A 168 -2.21 -13.38 -21.18
N TYR A 169 -3.33 -13.96 -20.77
CA TYR A 169 -3.63 -15.38 -20.83
C TYR A 169 -4.65 -15.67 -21.94
N ALA A 170 -4.48 -16.80 -22.61
CA ALA A 170 -5.49 -17.34 -23.52
C ALA A 170 -6.45 -18.24 -22.70
N GLU A 171 -7.55 -17.67 -22.22
CA GLU A 171 -8.50 -18.34 -21.33
C GLU A 171 -9.92 -17.81 -21.57
N GLY A 172 -10.91 -18.71 -21.53
CA GLY A 172 -12.32 -18.38 -21.78
C GLY A 172 -12.69 -18.39 -23.27
N ASP A 173 -13.90 -17.89 -23.57
CA ASP A 173 -14.52 -18.05 -24.88
C ASP A 173 -14.71 -16.73 -25.63
N ASP A 174 -15.71 -15.94 -25.26
CA ASP A 174 -16.27 -14.84 -26.06
C ASP A 174 -16.08 -13.44 -25.45
N ALA A 175 -15.25 -13.33 -24.41
CA ALA A 175 -14.98 -12.08 -23.72
C ALA A 175 -13.48 -11.88 -23.45
N TYR A 176 -13.06 -10.62 -23.39
CA TYR A 176 -11.75 -10.24 -22.86
C TYR A 176 -11.94 -9.74 -21.44
N LYS A 177 -11.52 -10.52 -20.44
CA LYS A 177 -11.63 -10.16 -19.02
C LYS A 177 -10.30 -9.60 -18.52
N LEU A 178 -10.33 -8.52 -17.75
CA LEU A 178 -9.12 -7.89 -17.22
C LEU A 178 -9.25 -7.60 -15.72
N LEU A 179 -8.13 -7.61 -15.02
CA LEU A 179 -7.96 -7.09 -13.68
C LEU A 179 -6.87 -6.02 -13.73
N PHE A 180 -7.24 -4.78 -13.43
CA PHE A 180 -6.33 -3.66 -13.27
C PHE A 180 -5.97 -3.51 -11.78
N MET A 181 -4.71 -3.26 -11.48
CA MET A 181 -4.22 -2.96 -10.15
C MET A 181 -3.20 -1.82 -10.19
N ALA A 182 -3.25 -0.93 -9.21
CA ALA A 182 -2.24 0.08 -8.96
C ALA A 182 -1.51 -0.24 -7.63
N LYS A 183 -0.53 -1.13 -7.68
CA LYS A 183 0.08 -1.70 -6.47
C LYS A 183 1.16 -0.77 -5.91
N GLY A 184 0.92 -0.21 -4.73
CA GLY A 184 1.91 0.62 -4.04
C GLY A 184 3.13 -0.19 -3.60
N GLY A 185 4.33 0.36 -3.76
CA GLY A 185 5.60 -0.31 -3.48
C GLY A 185 5.71 -0.77 -2.02
N GLY A 186 5.15 0.00 -1.08
CA GLY A 186 5.10 -0.38 0.34
C GLY A 186 4.37 -1.71 0.59
N SER A 187 3.24 -1.92 -0.07
CA SER A 187 2.47 -3.18 0.02
C SER A 187 3.10 -4.32 -0.78
N ALA A 188 3.68 -4.00 -1.95
CA ALA A 188 4.41 -4.97 -2.76
C ALA A 188 5.59 -5.58 -1.98
N ASN A 189 6.34 -4.75 -1.26
CA ASN A 189 7.46 -5.16 -0.41
C ASN A 189 7.05 -5.99 0.82
N LYS A 190 5.74 -6.12 1.09
CA LYS A 190 5.16 -6.98 2.13
C LYS A 190 4.51 -8.24 1.53
N SER A 191 4.95 -8.62 0.33
CA SER A 191 4.71 -9.95 -0.24
C SER A 191 5.90 -10.85 0.09
N PHE A 192 5.68 -11.87 0.90
CA PHE A 192 6.72 -12.78 1.39
C PHE A 192 6.45 -14.21 0.95
N LEU A 193 7.54 -14.93 0.69
CA LEU A 193 7.53 -16.36 0.43
C LEU A 193 8.35 -17.07 1.49
N TYR A 194 7.79 -18.13 2.06
CA TYR A 194 8.43 -19.00 3.02
C TYR A 194 8.40 -20.42 2.47
N GLN A 195 9.57 -21.05 2.40
CA GLN A 195 9.68 -22.45 1.97
C GLN A 195 9.50 -23.36 3.18
N GLU A 196 8.26 -23.78 3.41
CA GLU A 196 7.90 -24.68 4.50
C GLU A 196 7.83 -26.14 4.03
N THR A 197 7.62 -27.05 4.98
CA THR A 197 7.47 -28.49 4.73
C THR A 197 6.10 -28.98 5.18
N LYS A 198 5.78 -30.26 4.93
CA LYS A 198 4.56 -30.91 5.47
C LYS A 198 4.42 -30.74 6.99
N ALA A 199 5.51 -30.52 7.73
CA ALA A 199 5.50 -30.33 9.18
C ALA A 199 4.70 -29.11 9.64
N VAL A 200 4.53 -28.07 8.82
CA VAL A 200 3.71 -26.88 9.14
C VAL A 200 2.21 -27.14 8.97
N LEU A 201 1.82 -28.17 8.20
CA LEU A 201 0.41 -28.52 7.92
C LEU A 201 -0.22 -29.28 9.10
N ASN A 202 -0.24 -28.60 10.24
CA ASN A 202 -0.91 -28.93 11.49
C ASN A 202 -1.40 -27.60 12.07
N GLU A 203 -2.65 -27.52 12.50
CA GLU A 203 -3.26 -26.24 12.90
C GLU A 203 -2.44 -25.45 13.92
N LYS A 204 -1.98 -26.08 15.01
CA LYS A 204 -1.18 -25.42 16.05
C LYS A 204 0.11 -24.83 15.48
N ARG A 205 0.79 -25.57 14.60
CA ARG A 205 2.04 -25.11 13.98
C ARG A 205 1.79 -24.03 12.93
N MET A 206 0.74 -24.17 12.14
CA MET A 206 0.34 -23.17 11.14
C MET A 206 0.00 -21.84 11.82
N LEU A 207 -0.83 -21.85 12.88
CA LEU A 207 -1.19 -20.63 13.59
C LEU A 207 0.02 -19.98 14.27
N ALA A 208 0.91 -20.75 14.89
CA ALA A 208 2.14 -20.21 15.49
C ALA A 208 3.07 -19.59 14.43
N PHE A 209 3.24 -20.28 13.29
CA PHE A 209 3.99 -19.75 12.15
C PHE A 209 3.37 -18.46 11.61
N LEU A 210 2.06 -18.46 11.37
CA LEU A 210 1.35 -17.29 10.85
C LEU A 210 1.39 -16.13 11.84
N GLU A 211 1.27 -16.37 13.14
CA GLU A 211 1.40 -15.31 14.15
C GLU A 211 2.72 -14.57 14.02
N GLU A 212 3.83 -15.31 14.00
CA GLU A 212 5.18 -14.76 13.87
C GLU A 212 5.33 -13.96 12.56
N LYS A 213 4.90 -14.54 11.43
CA LYS A 213 5.09 -13.91 10.11
C LYS A 213 4.16 -12.71 9.90
N ILE A 214 2.90 -12.78 10.33
CA ILE A 214 1.95 -11.68 10.25
C ILE A 214 2.42 -10.52 11.13
N ARG A 215 2.92 -10.78 12.34
CA ARG A 215 3.52 -9.75 13.20
C ARG A 215 4.66 -9.03 12.50
N SER A 216 5.51 -9.75 11.76
CA SER A 216 6.63 -9.17 11.00
C SER A 216 6.23 -8.28 9.81
N LEU A 217 4.96 -8.30 9.38
CA LEU A 217 4.46 -7.32 8.40
C LEU A 217 4.61 -5.90 8.95
N GLY A 218 4.32 -5.74 10.24
CA GLY A 218 4.33 -4.45 10.94
C GLY A 218 3.39 -3.43 10.33
N THR A 219 3.62 -2.16 10.63
CA THR A 219 2.75 -1.03 10.21
C THR A 219 3.27 -0.33 8.94
N ALA A 220 4.37 -0.85 8.39
CA ALA A 220 5.09 -0.29 7.27
C ALA A 220 4.35 -0.34 5.91
N ALA A 221 3.19 -0.98 5.79
CA ALA A 221 2.39 -0.96 4.56
C ALA A 221 1.02 -0.29 4.73
N CYS A 222 0.84 0.55 5.75
CA CYS A 222 -0.41 1.28 6.00
C CYS A 222 -1.61 0.33 6.23
N PRO A 223 -1.66 -0.38 7.38
CA PRO A 223 -2.87 -1.07 7.81
C PRO A 223 -4.02 -0.07 8.06
N PRO A 224 -5.29 -0.53 8.05
CA PRO A 224 -5.71 -1.93 8.11
C PRO A 224 -5.53 -2.69 6.78
N TYR A 225 -5.06 -3.94 6.86
CA TYR A 225 -4.76 -4.76 5.67
C TYR A 225 -5.92 -5.62 5.19
N HIS A 226 -6.04 -5.81 3.88
CA HIS A 226 -6.63 -7.04 3.33
C HIS A 226 -5.52 -8.10 3.25
N LEU A 227 -5.48 -9.00 4.24
CA LEU A 227 -4.41 -10.00 4.36
C LEU A 227 -4.72 -11.22 3.50
N ALA A 228 -3.75 -11.67 2.71
CA ALA A 228 -3.82 -12.93 1.97
C ALA A 228 -2.74 -13.91 2.44
N VAL A 229 -3.15 -15.15 2.69
CA VAL A 229 -2.27 -16.28 3.01
C VAL A 229 -2.53 -17.37 1.98
N VAL A 230 -1.48 -17.87 1.34
CA VAL A 230 -1.56 -18.99 0.41
C VAL A 230 -0.69 -20.12 0.91
N VAL A 231 -1.28 -21.30 1.10
CA VAL A 231 -0.60 -22.49 1.60
C VAL A 231 -0.52 -23.55 0.50
N GLY A 232 0.69 -23.87 0.07
CA GLY A 232 0.96 -24.71 -1.09
C GLY A 232 1.13 -23.91 -2.37
N GLY A 233 1.18 -24.60 -3.50
CA GLY A 233 1.50 -24.06 -4.80
C GLY A 233 2.32 -25.05 -5.60
N THR A 234 2.13 -25.02 -6.92
CA THR A 234 2.94 -25.79 -7.88
C THR A 234 4.37 -25.25 -7.97
N SER A 235 4.56 -23.96 -7.68
CA SER A 235 5.84 -23.29 -7.61
C SER A 235 5.79 -22.06 -6.70
N ALA A 236 6.97 -21.47 -6.44
CA ALA A 236 7.13 -20.27 -5.61
C ALA A 236 6.40 -19.06 -6.23
N GLU A 237 6.61 -18.83 -7.52
CA GLU A 237 6.00 -17.76 -8.29
C GLU A 237 4.49 -17.91 -8.39
N PHE A 238 3.97 -19.14 -8.52
CA PHE A 238 2.53 -19.38 -8.54
C PHE A 238 1.88 -19.10 -7.17
N ALA A 239 2.54 -19.48 -6.07
CA ALA A 239 2.06 -19.18 -4.72
C ALA A 239 1.99 -17.66 -4.46
N LEU A 240 3.04 -16.92 -4.81
CA LEU A 240 3.07 -15.45 -4.68
C LEU A 240 2.05 -14.77 -5.59
N LYS A 241 1.90 -15.22 -6.84
CA LYS A 241 0.88 -14.71 -7.77
C LYS A 241 -0.54 -14.93 -7.22
N THR A 242 -0.79 -16.11 -6.63
CA THR A 242 -2.07 -16.42 -5.99
C THR A 242 -2.30 -15.51 -4.78
N ALA A 243 -1.27 -15.24 -3.96
CA ALA A 243 -1.37 -14.34 -2.81
C ALA A 243 -1.69 -12.90 -3.24
N LYS A 244 -1.07 -12.43 -4.34
CA LYS A 244 -1.39 -11.13 -4.97
C LYS A 244 -2.88 -11.05 -5.34
N TYR A 245 -3.40 -12.06 -6.05
CA TYR A 245 -4.80 -12.09 -6.49
C TYR A 245 -5.80 -12.25 -5.33
N ALA A 246 -5.47 -13.06 -4.32
CA ALA A 246 -6.26 -13.19 -3.10
C ALA A 246 -6.32 -11.85 -2.33
N SER A 247 -5.21 -11.11 -2.24
CA SER A 247 -5.20 -9.80 -1.58
C SER A 247 -6.05 -8.75 -2.31
N ALA A 248 -6.22 -8.90 -3.62
CA ALA A 248 -7.09 -8.07 -4.45
C ALA A 248 -8.56 -8.56 -4.48
N ARG A 249 -8.88 -9.60 -3.69
CA ARG A 249 -10.20 -10.26 -3.62
C ARG A 249 -10.68 -10.84 -4.96
N TYR A 250 -9.74 -11.10 -5.89
CA TYR A 250 -10.03 -11.71 -7.20
C TYR A 250 -10.47 -13.18 -7.08
N LEU A 251 -10.07 -13.84 -5.99
CA LEU A 251 -10.30 -15.27 -5.77
C LEU A 251 -11.46 -15.55 -4.80
N ASP A 252 -12.32 -14.57 -4.52
CA ASP A 252 -13.38 -14.71 -3.51
C ASP A 252 -14.43 -15.77 -3.86
N SER A 253 -14.60 -16.07 -5.16
CA SER A 253 -15.59 -17.01 -5.70
C SER A 253 -15.06 -18.41 -6.00
N ILE A 254 -13.79 -18.73 -5.70
CA ILE A 254 -13.29 -20.11 -5.84
C ILE A 254 -14.00 -21.06 -4.85
N PRO A 255 -13.97 -22.39 -5.05
CA PRO A 255 -14.55 -23.34 -4.13
C PRO A 255 -14.06 -23.15 -2.69
N THR A 256 -14.92 -23.47 -1.71
CA THR A 256 -14.59 -23.40 -0.28
C THR A 256 -14.14 -24.73 0.31
N GLU A 257 -14.09 -25.78 -0.50
CA GLU A 257 -13.66 -27.13 -0.13
C GLU A 257 -12.68 -27.66 -1.17
N GLY A 258 -11.77 -28.53 -0.77
CA GLY A 258 -10.82 -29.16 -1.68
C GLY A 258 -11.41 -30.34 -2.45
N SER A 259 -10.74 -30.76 -3.52
CA SER A 259 -11.10 -31.95 -4.30
C SER A 259 -9.96 -32.96 -4.38
N ALA A 260 -10.29 -34.22 -4.73
CA ALA A 260 -9.30 -35.24 -5.08
C ALA A 260 -8.56 -34.91 -6.39
N SER A 261 -9.19 -34.16 -7.30
CA SER A 261 -8.57 -33.64 -8.53
C SER A 261 -7.55 -32.52 -8.25
N GLY A 262 -7.55 -31.95 -7.05
CA GLY A 262 -6.49 -31.10 -6.53
C GLY A 262 -6.59 -29.62 -6.93
N HIS A 263 -7.79 -29.08 -7.16
CA HIS A 263 -7.92 -27.63 -7.32
C HIS A 263 -7.66 -26.88 -6.00
N GLY A 264 -7.33 -25.59 -6.10
CA GLY A 264 -7.24 -24.70 -4.96
C GLY A 264 -8.62 -24.38 -4.38
N PHE A 265 -8.67 -24.05 -3.09
CA PHE A 265 -9.91 -23.65 -2.42
C PHE A 265 -9.65 -22.55 -1.37
N ARG A 266 -10.71 -21.81 -1.03
CA ARG A 266 -10.74 -20.76 -0.02
C ARG A 266 -11.14 -21.35 1.33
N ASP A 267 -10.23 -21.31 2.30
CA ASP A 267 -10.41 -21.90 3.63
C ASP A 267 -11.05 -20.90 4.60
N LEU A 268 -12.38 -20.91 4.68
CA LEU A 268 -13.15 -19.97 5.51
C LEU A 268 -12.92 -20.17 7.02
N GLU A 269 -12.60 -21.39 7.45
CA GLU A 269 -12.32 -21.68 8.86
C GLU A 269 -11.00 -21.04 9.29
N LEU A 270 -9.94 -21.24 8.50
CA LEU A 270 -8.64 -20.67 8.78
C LEU A 270 -8.63 -19.14 8.59
N GLU A 271 -9.40 -18.59 7.64
CA GLU A 271 -9.64 -17.14 7.53
C GLU A 271 -10.11 -16.54 8.85
N LYS A 272 -11.14 -17.13 9.46
CA LYS A 272 -11.69 -16.67 10.74
C LYS A 272 -10.64 -16.72 11.84
N LYS A 273 -9.93 -17.85 11.99
CA LYS A 273 -8.90 -18.03 13.02
C LYS A 273 -7.75 -17.05 12.86
N VAL A 274 -7.29 -16.82 11.62
CA VAL A 274 -6.22 -15.85 11.33
C VAL A 274 -6.69 -14.42 11.55
N PHE A 275 -7.94 -14.09 11.23
CA PHE A 275 -8.49 -12.77 11.50
C PHE A 275 -8.57 -12.47 13.00
N GLU A 276 -9.12 -13.39 13.80
CA GLU A 276 -9.13 -13.28 15.27
C GLU A 276 -7.72 -13.18 15.85
N LEU A 277 -6.75 -13.90 15.28
CA LEU A 277 -5.34 -13.79 15.64
C LEU A 277 -4.83 -12.36 15.38
N THR A 278 -5.11 -11.80 14.20
CA THR A 278 -4.61 -10.45 13.84
C THR A 278 -5.15 -9.37 14.78
N GLN A 279 -6.38 -9.53 15.27
CA GLN A 279 -7.01 -8.61 16.24
C GLN A 279 -6.33 -8.66 17.62
N LYS A 280 -5.78 -9.81 18.00
CA LYS A 280 -5.10 -10.02 19.29
C LYS A 280 -3.64 -9.58 19.28
N LEU A 281 -3.09 -9.18 18.12
CA LEU A 281 -1.70 -8.72 18.03
C LEU A 281 -1.47 -7.37 18.74
N GLY A 282 -2.52 -6.56 18.90
CA GLY A 282 -2.48 -5.23 19.50
C GLY A 282 -1.83 -4.15 18.62
N ILE A 283 -1.44 -4.47 17.38
CA ILE A 283 -0.79 -3.52 16.44
C ILE A 283 -1.78 -2.46 15.95
N GLY A 284 -3.05 -2.83 15.78
CA GLY A 284 -4.13 -1.95 15.32
C GLY A 284 -3.91 -1.35 13.93
N ALA A 285 -4.73 -0.36 13.63
CA ALA A 285 -4.60 0.50 12.47
C ALA A 285 -3.44 1.48 12.72
N GLN A 286 -2.22 1.01 12.47
CA GLN A 286 -0.96 1.76 12.52
C GLN A 286 -0.43 2.11 13.91
N PHE A 287 -1.29 2.54 14.84
CA PHE A 287 -0.88 3.08 16.14
C PHE A 287 -1.59 2.39 17.32
N GLY A 288 -1.56 1.06 17.34
CA GLY A 288 -2.07 0.27 18.46
C GLY A 288 -3.60 0.12 18.47
N GLY A 289 -4.07 -1.10 18.69
CA GLY A 289 -5.50 -1.42 18.69
C GLY A 289 -5.82 -2.77 18.09
N LYS A 290 -7.08 -2.92 17.68
CA LYS A 290 -7.67 -4.17 17.18
C LYS A 290 -7.53 -4.31 15.67
N TYR A 291 -7.60 -3.21 14.92
CA TYR A 291 -7.79 -3.24 13.47
C TYR A 291 -6.51 -3.30 12.65
N PHE A 292 -5.69 -4.33 12.88
CA PHE A 292 -4.51 -4.59 12.04
C PHE A 292 -4.89 -5.03 10.62
N CYS A 293 -5.98 -5.77 10.50
CA CYS A 293 -6.56 -6.21 9.23
C CYS A 293 -8.02 -5.75 9.13
N HIS A 294 -8.44 -5.44 7.90
CA HIS A 294 -9.84 -5.35 7.50
C HIS A 294 -10.47 -6.75 7.50
N ASP A 295 -9.84 -7.66 6.75
CA ASP A 295 -10.25 -9.05 6.58
C ASP A 295 -9.05 -9.93 6.19
N VAL A 296 -9.31 -11.24 6.04
CA VAL A 296 -8.31 -12.24 5.64
C VAL A 296 -8.86 -13.07 4.48
N ARG A 297 -7.97 -13.50 3.58
CA ARG A 297 -8.19 -14.56 2.59
C ARG A 297 -7.16 -15.66 2.77
N VAL A 298 -7.61 -16.91 2.89
CA VAL A 298 -6.71 -18.07 2.99
C VAL A 298 -6.99 -19.01 1.84
N ILE A 299 -6.00 -19.18 0.95
CA ILE A 299 -6.11 -20.06 -0.21
C ILE A 299 -5.21 -21.28 0.00
N ARG A 300 -5.80 -22.48 -0.04
CA ARG A 300 -5.07 -23.74 0.01
C ARG A 300 -4.92 -24.29 -1.40
N LEU A 301 -3.68 -24.45 -1.86
CA LEU A 301 -3.35 -24.99 -3.18
C LEU A 301 -2.84 -26.44 -3.11
N PRO A 302 -2.91 -27.24 -4.18
CA PRO A 302 -2.12 -28.48 -4.25
C PRO A 302 -0.62 -28.17 -4.16
N ARG A 303 0.19 -29.19 -3.89
CA ARG A 303 1.64 -29.05 -3.75
C ARG A 303 2.32 -30.35 -4.16
N HIS A 304 3.55 -30.25 -4.65
CA HIS A 304 4.42 -31.42 -4.76
C HIS A 304 4.65 -32.04 -3.36
N GLY A 305 4.78 -33.38 -3.29
CA GLY A 305 4.89 -34.10 -2.01
C GLY A 305 6.00 -33.58 -1.10
N ALA A 306 7.13 -33.18 -1.69
CA ALA A 306 8.32 -32.66 -1.02
C ALA A 306 8.33 -31.15 -0.76
N SER A 307 7.27 -30.42 -1.13
CA SER A 307 7.25 -28.95 -1.08
C SER A 307 6.02 -28.44 -0.32
N CYS A 308 6.14 -27.28 0.32
CA CYS A 308 5.01 -26.55 0.88
C CYS A 308 5.32 -25.04 0.93
N PRO A 309 5.36 -24.34 -0.22
CA PRO A 309 5.52 -22.90 -0.21
C PRO A 309 4.34 -22.27 0.53
N VAL A 310 4.62 -21.28 1.39
CA VAL A 310 3.60 -20.44 2.03
C VAL A 310 3.88 -19.00 1.64
N ALA A 311 2.91 -18.35 1.00
CA ALA A 311 3.01 -16.97 0.57
C ALA A 311 2.06 -16.09 1.38
N ILE A 312 2.54 -14.92 1.79
CA ILE A 312 1.74 -13.90 2.47
C ILE A 312 1.81 -12.62 1.66
N ALA A 313 0.69 -11.96 1.44
CA ALA A 313 0.61 -10.64 0.80
C ALA A 313 -0.47 -9.79 1.46
N VAL A 314 -0.41 -8.47 1.27
CA VAL A 314 -1.42 -7.54 1.78
C VAL A 314 -1.88 -6.58 0.68
N SER A 315 -3.15 -6.18 0.72
CA SER A 315 -3.59 -4.89 0.18
C SER A 315 -3.55 -3.85 1.31
N CYS A 316 -3.00 -2.67 1.01
CA CYS A 316 -2.89 -1.56 1.97
C CYS A 316 -4.15 -0.69 1.98
N SER A 317 -4.16 0.39 2.76
CA SER A 317 -5.24 1.39 2.72
C SER A 317 -5.51 1.97 1.32
N ALA A 318 -4.52 1.96 0.42
CA ALA A 318 -4.74 2.23 -1.01
C ALA A 318 -5.15 0.91 -1.72
N ASP A 319 -6.36 0.42 -1.45
CA ASP A 319 -6.94 -0.82 -2.01
C ASP A 319 -7.42 -0.62 -3.45
N ARG A 320 -6.47 -0.59 -4.40
CA ARG A 320 -6.66 -0.09 -5.77
C ARG A 320 -6.66 -1.19 -6.81
N GLN A 321 -7.85 -1.74 -7.09
CA GLN A 321 -8.07 -2.67 -8.18
C GLN A 321 -9.47 -2.52 -8.78
N ALA A 322 -9.60 -2.87 -10.06
CA ALA A 322 -10.87 -2.92 -10.76
C ALA A 322 -10.89 -4.08 -11.76
N LEU A 323 -11.99 -4.83 -11.78
CA LEU A 323 -12.29 -5.79 -12.83
C LEU A 323 -12.82 -5.06 -14.06
N ALA A 324 -12.59 -5.64 -15.23
CA ALA A 324 -13.16 -5.17 -16.47
C ALA A 324 -13.49 -6.34 -17.40
N LYS A 325 -14.41 -6.11 -18.33
CA LYS A 325 -14.68 -7.05 -19.41
C LYS A 325 -15.04 -6.32 -20.69
N ILE A 326 -14.58 -6.86 -21.81
CA ILE A 326 -14.99 -6.46 -23.15
C ILE A 326 -15.79 -7.62 -23.72
N THR A 327 -17.00 -7.31 -24.14
CA THR A 327 -17.95 -8.27 -24.72
C THR A 327 -18.51 -7.67 -26.02
N ALA A 328 -19.38 -8.41 -26.71
CA ALA A 328 -20.06 -7.86 -27.87
C ALA A 328 -21.03 -6.71 -27.56
N ASP A 329 -21.42 -6.55 -26.30
CA ASP A 329 -22.34 -5.49 -25.86
C ASP A 329 -21.60 -4.20 -25.46
N GLY A 330 -20.27 -4.24 -25.39
CA GLY A 330 -19.45 -3.07 -25.06
C GLY A 330 -18.23 -3.37 -24.18
N VAL A 331 -17.62 -2.27 -23.75
CA VAL A 331 -16.48 -2.21 -22.84
C VAL A 331 -17.00 -1.84 -21.45
N PHE A 332 -16.71 -2.66 -20.45
CA PHE A 332 -17.26 -2.55 -19.10
C PHE A 332 -16.14 -2.50 -18.06
N LEU A 333 -16.30 -1.64 -17.06
CA LEU A 333 -15.40 -1.50 -15.92
C LEU A 333 -16.20 -1.68 -14.62
N GLU A 334 -15.59 -2.29 -13.61
CA GLU A 334 -16.15 -2.41 -12.27
C GLU A 334 -16.57 -1.03 -11.74
N LYS A 335 -17.77 -0.96 -11.18
CA LYS A 335 -18.30 0.27 -10.60
C LYS A 335 -17.75 0.44 -9.17
N LEU A 336 -16.82 1.37 -9.01
CA LEU A 336 -16.30 1.78 -7.70
C LEU A 336 -17.20 2.83 -7.04
N GLU A 337 -16.94 3.11 -5.76
CA GLU A 337 -17.66 4.13 -5.00
C GLU A 337 -17.25 5.54 -5.43
N THR A 338 -18.24 6.35 -5.82
CA THR A 338 -18.02 7.75 -6.23
C THR A 338 -18.53 8.76 -5.20
N ASP A 339 -19.32 8.31 -4.21
CA ASP A 339 -19.75 9.10 -3.07
C ASP A 339 -19.28 8.44 -1.75
N PRO A 340 -17.98 8.47 -1.44
CA PRO A 340 -17.45 7.91 -0.20
C PRO A 340 -17.87 8.70 1.05
N ALA A 341 -18.38 9.94 0.90
CA ALA A 341 -18.80 10.77 2.02
C ALA A 341 -19.95 10.14 2.82
N ARG A 342 -20.78 9.29 2.18
CA ARG A 342 -21.83 8.51 2.85
C ARG A 342 -21.30 7.52 3.91
N PHE A 343 -20.00 7.23 3.92
CA PHE A 343 -19.35 6.40 4.94
C PHE A 343 -18.73 7.21 6.08
N LEU A 344 -18.71 8.54 6.00
CA LEU A 344 -18.25 9.37 7.12
C LEU A 344 -19.23 9.27 8.31
N PRO A 345 -18.73 9.33 9.55
CA PRO A 345 -19.59 9.46 10.73
C PRO A 345 -20.37 10.78 10.70
N GLU A 346 -21.52 10.82 11.39
CA GLU A 346 -22.20 12.08 11.65
C GLU A 346 -21.25 13.01 12.43
N THR A 347 -21.28 14.30 12.10
CA THR A 347 -20.46 15.30 12.78
C THR A 347 -21.08 15.55 14.15
N THR A 348 -20.55 14.90 15.19
CA THR A 348 -20.88 15.21 16.58
C THR A 348 -19.69 15.92 17.24
N ASP A 349 -19.98 16.89 18.10
CA ASP A 349 -18.96 17.63 18.87
C ASP A 349 -18.22 16.74 19.90
N GLU A 350 -18.58 15.46 20.03
CA GLU A 350 -18.09 14.54 21.06
C GLU A 350 -16.86 13.69 20.65
N HIS A 351 -16.41 13.76 19.38
CA HIS A 351 -15.46 12.77 18.82
C HIS A 351 -14.01 13.22 18.62
N LEU A 352 -13.61 14.38 19.13
CA LEU A 352 -12.20 14.78 19.15
C LEU A 352 -11.70 14.65 20.58
N SER A 353 -10.91 13.62 20.88
CA SER A 353 -10.13 13.62 22.11
C SER A 353 -9.26 14.88 22.15
N ASP A 354 -9.36 15.68 23.22
CA ASP A 354 -8.79 17.02 23.32
C ASP A 354 -7.26 17.05 23.52
N ASP A 355 -6.60 15.91 23.75
CA ASP A 355 -5.17 15.88 24.00
C ASP A 355 -4.38 15.75 22.68
N VAL A 356 -4.14 16.89 22.02
CA VAL A 356 -3.14 17.04 20.94
C VAL A 356 -2.08 18.04 21.40
N VAL A 357 -0.81 17.64 21.38
CA VAL A 357 0.29 18.58 21.63
C VAL A 357 0.62 19.32 20.35
N LYS A 358 0.48 20.64 20.35
CA LYS A 358 0.92 21.49 19.24
C LYS A 358 2.42 21.72 19.34
N VAL A 359 3.15 21.49 18.24
CA VAL A 359 4.61 21.67 18.17
C VAL A 359 4.92 22.67 17.06
N ASP A 360 5.59 23.76 17.43
CA ASP A 360 6.05 24.79 16.48
C ASP A 360 7.46 24.46 15.95
N LEU A 361 7.53 24.08 14.68
CA LEU A 361 8.75 23.72 13.96
C LEU A 361 9.52 24.94 13.44
N ASN A 362 9.03 26.17 13.63
CA ASN A 362 9.78 27.38 13.30
C ASN A 362 10.90 27.69 14.31
N ARG A 363 10.90 27.01 15.45
CA ARG A 363 11.87 27.19 16.53
C ARG A 363 13.21 26.52 16.20
N PRO A 364 14.32 26.95 16.82
CA PRO A 364 15.59 26.24 16.71
C PRO A 364 15.46 24.76 17.11
N MET A 365 16.18 23.85 16.43
CA MET A 365 16.10 22.40 16.66
C MET A 365 16.27 22.01 18.14
N GLN A 366 17.17 22.67 18.88
CA GLN A 366 17.36 22.41 20.31
C GLN A 366 16.09 22.68 21.14
N GLU A 367 15.32 23.71 20.79
CA GLU A 367 14.06 24.03 21.46
C GLU A 367 12.95 23.03 21.10
N ILE A 368 12.90 22.58 19.85
CA ILE A 368 11.98 21.53 19.40
C ILE A 368 12.23 20.24 20.19
N LEU A 369 13.51 19.81 20.30
CA LEU A 369 13.89 18.63 21.08
C LEU A 369 13.54 18.76 22.57
N ALA A 370 13.79 19.94 23.15
CA ALA A 370 13.43 20.24 24.54
C ALA A 370 11.90 20.24 24.78
N GLU A 371 11.11 20.51 23.75
CA GLU A 371 9.66 20.35 23.80
C GLU A 371 9.23 18.89 23.71
N LEU A 372 9.75 18.15 22.72
CA LEU A 372 9.41 16.74 22.49
C LEU A 372 9.78 15.83 23.67
N THR A 373 10.91 16.07 24.35
CA THR A 373 11.36 15.24 25.48
C THR A 373 10.40 15.22 26.67
N ARG A 374 9.50 16.20 26.77
CA ARG A 374 8.50 16.30 27.84
C ARG A 374 7.40 15.25 27.74
N TYR A 375 7.27 14.60 26.59
CA TYR A 375 6.16 13.71 26.29
C TYR A 375 6.64 12.27 26.05
N PRO A 376 5.87 11.26 26.48
CA PRO A 376 6.20 9.86 26.21
C PRO A 376 5.92 9.49 24.75
N VAL A 377 6.44 8.34 24.32
CA VAL A 377 5.93 7.64 23.13
C VAL A 377 4.41 7.45 23.21
N LYS A 378 3.76 7.27 22.06
CA LYS A 378 2.29 7.25 21.88
C LYS A 378 1.61 8.62 21.93
N THR A 379 2.30 9.69 22.35
CA THR A 379 1.73 11.05 22.36
C THR A 379 1.42 11.53 20.94
N ARG A 380 0.21 12.05 20.74
CA ARG A 380 -0.24 12.64 19.47
C ARG A 380 0.18 14.10 19.38
N LEU A 381 0.73 14.47 18.24
CA LEU A 381 1.26 15.79 17.92
C LEU A 381 0.50 16.42 16.74
N SER A 382 0.43 17.75 16.75
CA SER A 382 0.06 18.58 15.60
C SER A 382 1.23 19.51 15.29
N LEU A 383 1.89 19.28 14.15
CA LEU A 383 3.12 19.98 13.77
C LEU A 383 2.78 21.17 12.86
N THR A 384 3.38 22.33 13.12
CA THR A 384 3.25 23.53 12.28
C THR A 384 4.61 24.17 12.04
N GLY A 385 4.94 24.51 10.79
CA GLY A 385 6.22 25.11 10.39
C GLY A 385 6.94 24.31 9.28
N PRO A 386 8.24 24.57 9.06
CA PRO A 386 8.98 23.98 7.96
C PRO A 386 9.37 22.52 8.21
N LEU A 387 9.26 21.71 7.16
CA LEU A 387 9.82 20.36 7.08
C LEU A 387 10.74 20.26 5.86
N VAL A 388 11.85 19.54 6.02
CA VAL A 388 12.69 19.11 4.90
C VAL A 388 12.26 17.72 4.49
N VAL A 389 12.03 17.52 3.20
CA VAL A 389 11.65 16.22 2.64
C VAL A 389 12.86 15.58 1.98
N ALA A 390 13.22 14.37 2.41
CA ALA A 390 14.29 13.59 1.80
C ALA A 390 14.02 12.10 2.03
N ARG A 391 14.40 11.25 1.07
CA ARG A 391 14.19 9.79 1.16
C ARG A 391 15.31 9.04 0.40
N ASP A 392 15.06 7.80 -0.01
CA ASP A 392 16.04 6.78 -0.42
C ASP A 392 17.27 7.33 -1.17
N ILE A 393 17.09 7.96 -2.35
CA ILE A 393 18.23 8.43 -3.17
C ILE A 393 18.91 9.66 -2.56
N ALA A 394 18.13 10.61 -2.02
CA ALA A 394 18.69 11.78 -1.35
C ALA A 394 19.52 11.39 -0.11
N HIS A 395 19.09 10.38 0.66
CA HIS A 395 19.86 9.86 1.79
C HIS A 395 21.16 9.20 1.33
N ALA A 396 21.13 8.44 0.23
CA ALA A 396 22.34 7.84 -0.33
C ALA A 396 23.36 8.92 -0.75
N LYS A 397 22.94 9.96 -1.48
CA LYS A 397 23.80 11.08 -1.87
C LYS A 397 24.40 11.83 -0.68
N ILE A 398 23.61 12.03 0.38
CA ILE A 398 24.10 12.71 1.59
C ILE A 398 25.07 11.82 2.36
N ALA A 399 24.87 10.49 2.35
CA ALA A 399 25.84 9.56 2.93
C ALA A 399 27.16 9.56 2.15
N GLU A 400 27.11 9.55 0.82
CA GLU A 400 28.28 9.70 -0.07
C GLU A 400 29.01 11.02 0.20
N LEU A 401 28.30 12.14 0.31
CA LEU A 401 28.86 13.44 0.68
C LEU A 401 29.67 13.37 1.98
N LEU A 402 29.14 12.69 3.00
CA LEU A 402 29.84 12.49 4.27
C LEU A 402 31.04 11.53 4.12
N ASP A 403 30.98 10.54 3.22
CA ASP A 403 32.09 9.59 2.96
C ASP A 403 33.27 10.31 2.29
N ASP A 404 32.96 11.29 1.44
CA ASP A 404 33.93 12.17 0.78
C ASP A 404 34.48 13.27 1.72
N GLY A 405 34.12 13.24 3.01
CA GLY A 405 34.58 14.20 4.02
C GLY A 405 33.84 15.54 4.01
N GLY A 406 32.71 15.63 3.30
CA GLY A 406 31.80 16.78 3.35
C GLY A 406 31.08 16.91 4.70
N GLU A 407 30.43 18.07 4.89
CA GLU A 407 29.64 18.32 6.09
C GLU A 407 28.17 17.93 5.91
N MET A 408 27.53 17.57 7.02
CA MET A 408 26.08 17.39 7.05
C MET A 408 25.37 18.68 6.60
N PRO A 409 24.50 18.63 5.58
CA PRO A 409 23.80 19.81 5.07
C PRO A 409 23.00 20.53 6.14
N ALA A 410 23.03 21.87 6.14
CA ALA A 410 22.37 22.70 7.13
C ALA A 410 20.86 22.40 7.25
N TYR A 411 20.20 22.15 6.11
CA TYR A 411 18.77 21.84 6.09
C TYR A 411 18.42 20.53 6.84
N LEU A 412 19.33 19.57 6.98
CA LEU A 412 19.11 18.36 7.81
C LEU A 412 19.43 18.58 9.29
N LYS A 413 20.18 19.64 9.63
CA LYS A 413 20.47 20.03 11.03
C LYS A 413 19.35 20.89 11.60
N ASP A 414 18.85 21.82 10.78
CA ASP A 414 17.99 22.91 11.22
C ASP A 414 16.49 22.55 11.19
N HIS A 415 16.10 21.52 10.43
CA HIS A 415 14.69 21.16 10.23
C HIS A 415 14.42 19.67 10.48
N ALA A 416 13.19 19.34 10.86
CA ALA A 416 12.73 17.96 10.92
C ALA A 416 12.65 17.36 9.51
N VAL A 417 13.01 16.08 9.40
CA VAL A 417 13.19 15.38 8.12
C VAL A 417 12.01 14.46 7.85
N TYR A 418 11.18 14.84 6.87
CA TYR A 418 10.03 14.10 6.41
C TYR A 418 10.39 13.13 5.28
N TYR A 419 10.21 11.83 5.51
CA TYR A 419 10.48 10.82 4.47
C TYR A 419 9.26 10.68 3.57
N ALA A 420 9.26 11.38 2.44
CA ALA A 420 8.17 11.34 1.48
C ALA A 420 8.63 11.67 0.06
N GLY A 421 7.77 11.38 -0.91
CA GLY A 421 7.96 11.78 -2.31
C GLY A 421 6.61 12.13 -2.91
N PRO A 422 6.39 13.38 -3.36
CA PRO A 422 5.06 13.87 -3.73
C PRO A 422 4.57 13.27 -5.05
N ALA A 423 3.26 13.22 -5.24
CA ALA A 423 2.66 13.13 -6.58
C ALA A 423 2.73 14.50 -7.30
N LYS A 424 2.38 14.55 -8.59
CA LYS A 424 2.36 15.81 -9.34
C LYS A 424 1.40 16.81 -8.70
N THR A 425 1.79 18.08 -8.63
CA THR A 425 0.96 19.16 -8.09
C THR A 425 -0.08 19.58 -9.14
N PRO A 426 -1.39 19.51 -8.83
CA PRO A 426 -2.43 20.05 -9.70
C PRO A 426 -2.34 21.57 -9.84
N GLU A 427 -2.80 22.12 -10.97
CA GLU A 427 -2.90 23.57 -11.15
C GLU A 427 -3.81 24.20 -10.09
N GLY A 428 -3.34 25.27 -9.44
CA GLY A 428 -4.07 25.97 -8.38
C GLY A 428 -3.98 25.32 -6.98
N TYR A 429 -3.26 24.21 -6.83
CA TYR A 429 -3.05 23.56 -5.53
C TYR A 429 -1.66 23.88 -4.98
N ALA A 430 -1.55 23.94 -3.65
CA ALA A 430 -0.26 24.10 -2.97
C ALA A 430 0.64 22.88 -3.11
N SER A 431 0.05 21.69 -3.23
CA SER A 431 0.75 20.41 -3.26
C SER A 431 -0.06 19.34 -4.01
N GLY A 432 0.64 18.39 -4.63
CA GLY A 432 0.05 17.09 -4.99
C GLY A 432 -0.09 16.20 -3.75
N SER A 433 -0.71 15.03 -3.87
CA SER A 433 -0.81 14.08 -2.76
C SER A 433 0.56 13.74 -2.19
N PHE A 434 0.74 13.86 -0.88
CA PHE A 434 2.08 13.89 -0.26
C PHE A 434 2.17 13.21 1.12
N GLY A 435 1.75 11.94 1.17
CA GLY A 435 1.83 11.12 2.38
C GLY A 435 3.24 10.55 2.68
N PRO A 436 3.43 9.99 3.88
CA PRO A 436 4.73 9.48 4.33
C PRO A 436 5.13 8.18 3.63
N THR A 437 6.43 7.93 3.61
CA THR A 437 7.07 6.72 3.09
C THR A 437 7.57 5.83 4.24
N THR A 438 7.85 4.55 3.96
CA THR A 438 8.33 3.59 4.97
C THR A 438 9.64 4.05 5.60
N ALA A 439 9.61 4.32 6.91
CA ALA A 439 10.77 4.79 7.66
C ALA A 439 11.92 3.78 7.69
N GLY A 440 11.59 2.49 7.82
CA GLY A 440 12.53 1.37 7.94
C GLY A 440 13.61 1.28 6.86
N ARG A 441 13.40 1.91 5.69
CA ARG A 441 14.39 1.89 4.60
C ARG A 441 15.53 2.88 4.78
N MET A 442 15.35 3.86 5.66
CA MET A 442 16.38 4.86 5.98
C MET A 442 17.08 4.56 7.32
N ASP A 443 16.79 3.42 7.96
CA ASP A 443 17.31 3.11 9.30
C ASP A 443 18.84 3.08 9.36
N SER A 444 19.51 2.60 8.30
CA SER A 444 20.98 2.51 8.21
C SER A 444 21.69 3.86 8.20
N TYR A 445 20.99 4.96 7.92
CA TYR A 445 21.58 6.31 7.87
C TYR A 445 21.49 7.05 9.20
N VAL A 446 20.58 6.67 10.09
CA VAL A 446 20.17 7.49 11.24
C VAL A 446 21.33 7.75 12.19
N GLU A 447 22.02 6.70 12.65
CA GLU A 447 23.11 6.84 13.62
C GLU A 447 24.20 7.77 13.08
N ARG A 448 24.61 7.56 11.83
CA ARG A 448 25.62 8.36 11.15
C ARG A 448 25.19 9.82 11.00
N PHE A 449 23.94 10.05 10.61
CA PHE A 449 23.43 11.41 10.40
C PHE A 449 23.31 12.18 11.71
N GLN A 450 22.82 11.53 12.76
CA GLN A 450 22.73 12.13 14.10
C GLN A 450 24.10 12.39 14.71
N ALA A 451 25.08 11.50 14.50
CA ALA A 451 26.47 11.74 14.90
C ALA A 451 27.07 12.99 14.24
N ALA A 452 26.64 13.32 13.02
CA ALA A 452 27.01 14.53 12.28
C ALA A 452 26.09 15.74 12.58
N GLY A 453 25.17 15.62 13.54
CA GLY A 453 24.26 16.67 14.01
C GLY A 453 23.00 16.87 13.17
N GLY A 454 22.72 16.00 12.19
CA GLY A 454 21.54 16.07 11.33
C GLY A 454 20.50 14.99 11.65
N SER A 455 19.31 15.09 11.06
CA SER A 455 18.23 14.09 11.18
C SER A 455 17.83 13.82 12.64
N MET A 456 17.83 14.87 13.48
CA MET A 456 17.50 14.79 14.89
C MET A 456 16.01 14.51 15.13
N VAL A 457 15.13 15.08 14.31
CA VAL A 457 13.69 14.77 14.30
C VAL A 457 13.33 14.21 12.94
N MET A 458 12.82 12.99 12.92
CA MET A 458 12.46 12.26 11.71
C MET A 458 10.95 12.07 11.67
N LEU A 459 10.31 12.24 10.51
CA LEU A 459 8.88 12.09 10.32
C LEU A 459 8.61 11.14 9.15
N ALA A 460 7.90 10.04 9.37
CA ALA A 460 7.62 9.04 8.32
C ALA A 460 6.49 8.10 8.74
N LYS A 461 6.38 6.89 8.18
CA LYS A 461 5.44 5.87 8.66
C LYS A 461 6.07 4.50 8.85
N GLY A 462 5.41 3.69 9.68
CA GLY A 462 5.81 2.31 9.98
C GLY A 462 6.73 2.21 11.21
N ASN A 463 6.81 1.01 11.77
CA ASN A 463 7.78 0.66 12.81
C ASN A 463 9.22 0.64 12.24
N ARG A 464 10.22 0.86 13.13
CA ARG A 464 11.64 0.97 12.78
C ARG A 464 12.47 -0.04 13.55
N SER A 465 13.69 -0.29 13.09
CA SER A 465 14.64 -1.20 13.74
C SER A 465 15.24 -0.62 15.02
N LYS A 466 15.69 -1.51 15.91
CA LYS A 466 16.26 -1.15 17.22
C LYS A 466 17.46 -0.19 17.14
N GLN A 467 18.24 -0.24 16.06
CA GLN A 467 19.35 0.71 15.82
C GLN A 467 18.87 2.18 15.85
N VAL A 468 17.65 2.46 15.40
CA VAL A 468 17.09 3.82 15.41
C VAL A 468 16.76 4.24 16.83
N THR A 469 16.19 3.34 17.63
CA THR A 469 15.91 3.55 19.05
C THR A 469 17.19 3.81 19.83
N GLU A 470 18.24 3.03 19.58
CA GLU A 470 19.56 3.21 20.20
C GLU A 470 20.25 4.50 19.76
N ALA A 471 20.12 4.88 18.48
CA ALA A 471 20.66 6.15 17.97
C ALA A 471 19.93 7.36 18.59
N CYS A 472 18.59 7.34 18.62
CA CYS A 472 17.78 8.40 19.24
C CYS A 472 18.12 8.55 20.72
N GLN A 473 18.27 7.45 21.47
CA GLN A 473 18.72 7.48 22.86
C GLN A 473 20.13 8.09 23.02
N ARG A 474 21.05 7.76 22.11
CA ARG A 474 22.45 8.20 22.20
C ARG A 474 22.63 9.68 21.88
N TYR A 475 21.92 10.16 20.85
CA TYR A 475 22.12 11.52 20.32
C TYR A 475 21.01 12.49 20.70
N GLY A 476 19.95 12.04 21.39
CA GLY A 476 18.81 12.87 21.77
C GLY A 476 17.84 13.14 20.62
N GLY A 477 17.66 12.17 19.73
CA GLY A 477 16.79 12.28 18.56
C GLY A 477 15.37 11.74 18.80
N PHE A 478 14.47 11.97 17.84
CA PHE A 478 13.08 11.50 17.86
C PHE A 478 12.66 10.94 16.50
N TYR A 479 11.81 9.93 16.52
CA TYR A 479 11.03 9.50 15.37
C TYR A 479 9.54 9.74 15.61
N LEU A 480 8.96 10.54 14.72
CA LEU A 480 7.55 10.85 14.66
C LEU A 480 6.88 10.00 13.56
N GLY A 481 5.84 9.26 13.92
CA GLY A 481 5.02 8.51 12.98
C GLY A 481 3.84 9.34 12.51
N SER A 482 3.76 9.62 11.21
CA SER A 482 2.56 10.13 10.56
C SER A 482 1.67 8.99 10.08
N ILE A 483 0.38 9.28 9.88
CA ILE A 483 -0.57 8.32 9.34
C ILE A 483 -0.19 8.02 7.89
N GLY A 484 0.07 6.75 7.59
CA GLY A 484 0.29 6.26 6.24
C GLY A 484 -1.03 6.06 5.50
N GLY A 485 -1.13 6.56 4.27
CA GLY A 485 -2.34 6.42 3.45
C GLY A 485 -3.01 7.74 3.08
N PRO A 486 -3.37 8.65 4.02
CA PRO A 486 -4.22 9.80 3.74
C PRO A 486 -3.49 10.97 3.06
N ALA A 487 -2.87 10.71 1.90
CA ALA A 487 -1.97 11.65 1.23
C ALA A 487 -2.67 12.85 0.59
N ALA A 488 -3.87 12.67 0.06
CA ALA A 488 -4.67 13.75 -0.52
C ALA A 488 -5.16 14.70 0.58
N ARG A 489 -5.58 14.14 1.72
CA ARG A 489 -5.94 14.93 2.91
C ARG A 489 -4.78 15.77 3.41
N LEU A 490 -3.59 15.18 3.55
CA LEU A 490 -2.40 15.94 3.98
C LEU A 490 -2.05 17.06 2.99
N ALA A 491 -2.15 16.79 1.69
CA ALA A 491 -1.88 17.79 0.65
C ALA A 491 -2.86 18.97 0.66
N GLN A 492 -4.15 18.69 0.86
CA GLN A 492 -5.20 19.71 0.84
C GLN A 492 -5.25 20.52 2.14
N ASP A 493 -5.16 19.84 3.29
CA ASP A 493 -5.43 20.49 4.57
C ASP A 493 -4.15 20.99 5.24
N CYS A 494 -3.04 20.26 5.12
CA CYS A 494 -1.85 20.51 5.92
C CYS A 494 -0.73 21.22 5.18
N ILE A 495 -0.47 20.88 3.91
CA ILE A 495 0.70 21.38 3.18
C ILE A 495 0.35 22.69 2.47
N LYS A 496 1.04 23.77 2.84
CA LYS A 496 0.75 25.13 2.35
C LYS A 496 1.71 25.60 1.27
N LYS A 497 2.92 25.03 1.21
CA LYS A 497 3.95 25.38 0.23
C LYS A 497 4.87 24.20 -0.02
N VAL A 498 5.35 24.04 -1.26
CA VAL A 498 6.35 23.04 -1.66
C VAL A 498 7.39 23.69 -2.55
N GLU A 499 8.67 23.54 -2.20
CA GLU A 499 9.81 24.05 -2.98
C GLU A 499 10.89 22.97 -3.10
N VAL A 500 11.50 22.85 -4.28
CA VAL A 500 12.70 22.00 -4.43
C VAL A 500 13.87 22.72 -3.80
N LEU A 501 14.60 22.03 -2.93
CA LEU A 501 15.76 22.56 -2.24
C LEU A 501 17.06 22.09 -2.90
N GLU A 502 17.17 20.80 -3.23
CA GLU A 502 18.36 20.21 -3.84
C GLU A 502 18.03 18.97 -4.69
N TYR A 503 18.92 18.63 -5.62
CA TYR A 503 18.81 17.49 -6.55
C TYR A 503 17.52 17.44 -7.39
N PRO A 504 17.15 18.53 -8.10
CA PRO A 504 15.93 18.57 -8.92
C PRO A 504 15.88 17.46 -9.98
N GLU A 505 17.03 16.97 -10.43
CA GLU A 505 17.16 15.88 -11.39
C GLU A 505 16.60 14.54 -10.90
N LEU A 506 16.42 14.37 -9.59
CA LEU A 506 15.86 13.15 -8.97
C LEU A 506 14.32 13.10 -9.02
N GLY A 507 13.66 14.14 -9.55
CA GLY A 507 12.21 14.21 -9.63
C GLY A 507 11.57 14.10 -8.24
N MET A 508 10.70 13.11 -8.03
CA MET A 508 9.99 12.94 -6.75
C MET A 508 10.89 12.55 -5.57
N GLU A 509 12.13 12.11 -5.82
CA GLU A 509 13.14 11.75 -4.81
C GLU A 509 14.09 12.93 -4.48
N ALA A 510 13.88 14.12 -5.06
CA ALA A 510 14.63 15.34 -4.74
C ALA A 510 14.52 15.72 -3.25
N VAL A 511 15.39 16.62 -2.78
CA VAL A 511 15.22 17.25 -1.47
C VAL A 511 14.23 18.40 -1.62
N TRP A 512 13.19 18.41 -0.80
CA TRP A 512 12.18 19.47 -0.80
C TRP A 512 12.19 20.23 0.52
N LYS A 513 11.67 21.45 0.51
CA LYS A 513 11.22 22.17 1.70
C LYS A 513 9.72 22.39 1.59
N ILE A 514 8.98 22.03 2.63
CA ILE A 514 7.54 22.23 2.70
C ILE A 514 7.18 23.03 3.95
N GLU A 515 6.12 23.84 3.84
CA GLU A 515 5.49 24.50 4.98
C GLU A 515 4.21 23.75 5.33
N VAL A 516 4.08 23.33 6.58
CA VAL A 516 2.91 22.58 7.06
C VAL A 516 2.18 23.29 8.20
N GLU A 517 0.88 23.06 8.28
CA GLU A 517 0.00 23.50 9.36
C GLU A 517 -0.86 22.32 9.80
N ASP A 518 -1.03 22.17 11.11
CA ASP A 518 -1.79 21.10 11.74
C ASP A 518 -1.48 19.67 11.21
N PHE A 519 -0.21 19.39 10.98
CA PHE A 519 0.24 18.11 10.43
C PHE A 519 0.24 17.02 11.52
N PRO A 520 -0.55 15.94 11.37
CA PRO A 520 -0.69 14.93 12.41
C PRO A 520 0.51 13.99 12.49
N ALA A 521 1.00 13.77 13.70
CA ALA A 521 2.04 12.79 14.00
C ALA A 521 1.89 12.17 15.40
N PHE A 522 2.66 11.13 15.67
CA PHE A 522 2.77 10.49 16.99
C PHE A 522 4.25 10.34 17.36
N ILE A 523 4.61 10.52 18.62
CA ILE A 523 5.96 10.13 19.09
C ILE A 523 6.04 8.61 19.06
N VAL A 524 6.85 8.07 18.15
CA VAL A 524 7.05 6.61 18.00
C VAL A 524 8.32 6.18 18.73
N VAL A 525 9.43 6.90 18.53
CA VAL A 525 10.68 6.70 19.29
C VAL A 525 11.06 8.00 19.96
N ASP A 526 11.42 7.93 21.23
CA ASP A 526 11.89 9.06 22.01
C ASP A 526 13.43 9.08 22.21
N ASP A 527 13.91 10.15 22.82
CA ASP A 527 15.30 10.39 23.20
C ASP A 527 15.76 9.56 24.41
N LYS A 528 14.92 8.64 24.92
CA LYS A 528 15.15 7.85 26.14
C LYS A 528 15.24 6.35 25.85
N GLY A 529 15.20 5.97 24.57
CA GLY A 529 15.26 4.58 24.13
C GLY A 529 13.92 3.84 24.26
N GLN A 530 12.80 4.56 24.31
CA GLN A 530 11.47 3.97 24.22
C GLN A 530 10.99 3.91 22.77
N ASP A 531 10.31 2.82 22.41
CA ASP A 531 9.65 2.63 21.12
C ASP A 531 8.20 2.19 21.35
N PHE A 532 7.26 2.89 20.69
CA PHE A 532 5.84 2.57 20.64
C PHE A 532 5.60 1.08 20.39
N PHE A 533 6.39 0.45 19.51
CA PHE A 533 6.18 -0.90 19.00
C PHE A 533 7.03 -1.98 19.70
N ASP A 534 7.85 -1.63 20.72
CA ASP A 534 8.71 -2.58 21.45
C ASP A 534 8.15 -2.94 22.84
N GLN A 535 7.22 -2.14 23.38
CA GLN A 535 6.73 -2.36 24.74
C GLN A 535 5.81 -3.59 24.85
N ARG A 536 6.26 -4.63 25.55
CA ARG A 536 5.36 -5.64 26.14
C ARG A 536 4.51 -4.98 27.23
N GLN A 537 3.35 -4.46 26.88
CA GLN A 537 2.35 -4.01 27.86
C GLN A 537 1.16 -4.97 27.88
N GLN A 538 0.80 -5.37 29.10
CA GLN A 538 -0.52 -5.87 29.46
C GLN A 538 -1.36 -4.64 29.80
N ASP A 539 -2.22 -4.21 28.89
CA ASP A 539 -3.36 -3.34 29.23
C ASP A 539 -4.62 -4.07 28.73
N ASP A 540 -5.62 -4.15 29.61
CA ASP A 540 -6.99 -4.60 29.33
C ASP A 540 -7.15 -5.93 28.56
N GLY A 541 -6.35 -6.94 28.93
CA GLY A 541 -6.57 -8.33 28.52
C GLY A 541 -5.94 -8.76 27.19
N ALA A 542 -5.26 -7.86 26.47
CA ALA A 542 -4.48 -8.18 25.28
C ALA A 542 -2.97 -7.96 25.53
N THR A 543 -2.15 -9.00 25.35
CA THR A 543 -0.69 -8.90 25.46
C THR A 543 -0.11 -8.44 24.13
N PHE A 544 0.31 -7.17 24.01
CA PHE A 544 1.10 -6.74 22.85
C PHE A 544 2.51 -7.34 22.96
N VAL A 545 2.91 -8.11 21.95
CA VAL A 545 4.28 -8.60 21.80
C VAL A 545 4.91 -7.78 20.67
N GLY A 546 6.06 -7.16 20.95
CA GLY A 546 6.72 -6.22 20.04
C GLY A 546 6.86 -6.72 18.60
N ILE A 547 6.89 -5.78 17.65
CA ILE A 547 7.01 -6.12 16.23
C ILE A 547 8.46 -6.51 15.94
N PRO A 548 8.75 -7.73 15.46
CA PRO A 548 10.12 -8.10 15.11
C PRO A 548 10.60 -7.23 13.96
N THR A 549 11.70 -6.52 14.19
CA THR A 549 12.34 -5.66 13.18
C THR A 549 13.36 -6.47 12.41
N ARG A 550 13.48 -6.26 11.09
CA ARG A 550 14.65 -6.80 10.37
C ARG A 550 15.90 -6.15 10.96
N ASN A 551 16.85 -6.96 11.42
CA ASN A 551 18.20 -6.46 11.59
C ASN A 551 18.70 -6.00 10.21
N PRO A 552 19.34 -4.83 10.09
CA PRO A 552 20.09 -4.54 8.88
C PRO A 552 21.10 -5.68 8.64
N LEU A 553 21.19 -6.13 7.39
CA LEU A 553 22.25 -7.04 6.95
C LEU A 553 23.60 -6.34 7.02
#